data_AF-A0A1L9BM11-F1
#
_entry.id   AF-A0A1L9BM11-F1
#
_cell.length_a   1.000
_cell.length_b   1.000
_cell.length_c   1.000
_cell.angle_alpha   90.00
_cell.angle_beta   90.00
_cell.angle_gamma   90.00
#
_symmetry.space_group_name_H-M   'P 1'
#
loop_
_entity.id
_entity.type
_entity.pdbx_description
1 polymer ?
#
loop_
_entity_poly.entity_id
_entity_poly.type
_entity_poly.pdbx_seq_one_letter_code
_entity_poly.pdbx_strand_id
1 'polypeptide(L)' 'MVIPVMLLGDTLALGLVNGTAIQANDRREMMAAEGTTPTPADQLRIGSTQYAIIRAEPFAPSGVALSYDLVLRV' A
#
# COMPACT_ATOMS: atom_id res chain seq x y z
N MET A 1 15.38 -0.66 10.19
CA MET A 1 14.78 -1.93 10.65
C MET A 1 13.88 -2.43 9.53
N VAL A 2 14.02 -3.67 9.06
CA VAL A 2 13.27 -4.19 7.90
C VAL A 2 12.10 -5.03 8.40
N ILE A 3 10.88 -4.69 8.00
CA ILE A 3 9.65 -5.39 8.40
C ILE A 3 9.17 -6.22 7.20
N PRO A 4 9.10 -7.57 7.31
CA PRO A 4 8.57 -8.41 6.23
C PRO A 4 7.05 -8.28 6.15
N VAL A 5 6.50 -8.06 4.93
CA VAL A 5 5.06 -7.92 4.68
C VAL A 5 4.62 -8.91 3.59
N MET A 6 3.47 -9.57 3.81
CA MET A 6 2.82 -10.48 2.86
C MET A 6 1.85 -9.69 1.97
N LEU A 7 2.07 -9.71 0.65
CA LEU A 7 1.24 -8.98 -0.32
C LEU A 7 0.04 -9.82 -0.74
N LEU A 8 -1.17 -9.28 -0.57
CA LEU A 8 -2.44 -9.89 -0.96
C LEU A 8 -2.89 -9.36 -2.32
N GLY A 9 -2.21 -9.76 -3.40
CA GLY A 9 -2.70 -9.66 -4.79
C GLY A 9 -2.83 -8.25 -5.40
N ASP A 10 -2.75 -8.20 -6.73
CA ASP A 10 -2.78 -6.96 -7.52
C ASP A 10 -4.21 -6.41 -7.68
N THR A 11 -4.51 -5.32 -6.98
CA THR A 11 -5.83 -4.67 -6.94
C THR A 11 -6.11 -3.80 -8.17
N LEU A 12 -5.13 -3.59 -9.07
CA LEU A 12 -5.32 -2.84 -10.32
C LEU A 12 -6.18 -3.62 -11.33
N ALA A 13 -6.13 -4.96 -11.31
CA ALA A 13 -6.98 -5.80 -12.14
C ALA A 13 -8.48 -5.72 -11.79
N LEU A 14 -8.83 -5.18 -10.62
CA LEU A 14 -10.20 -5.12 -10.12
C LEU A 14 -10.93 -3.80 -10.44
N GLY A 15 -10.28 -2.82 -11.09
CA GLY A 15 -10.94 -1.59 -11.56
C GLY A 15 -11.49 -0.67 -10.47
N LEU A 16 -11.02 -0.82 -9.22
CA LEU A 16 -11.55 -0.12 -8.04
C LEU A 16 -10.93 1.26 -7.78
N VAL A 17 -10.27 1.91 -8.74
CA VAL A 17 -9.60 3.22 -8.54
C VAL A 17 -10.17 4.31 -9.44
N ASN A 18 -10.65 5.39 -8.82
CA ASN A 18 -11.06 6.62 -9.48
C ASN A 18 -9.81 7.46 -9.84
N GLY A 19 -9.60 7.73 -11.13
CA GLY A 19 -8.29 7.96 -11.73
C GLY A 19 -7.70 9.38 -11.71
N THR A 20 -7.43 9.97 -10.53
CA THR A 20 -6.73 11.28 -10.46
C THR A 20 -5.53 11.36 -9.52
N ALA A 21 -5.13 10.25 -8.86
CA ALA A 21 -4.01 10.25 -7.89
C ALA A 21 -2.89 9.25 -8.20
N ILE A 22 -3.04 8.44 -9.25
CA ILE A 22 -2.08 7.40 -9.64
C ILE A 22 -1.40 7.86 -10.94
N GLN A 23 -0.07 7.99 -10.90
CA GLN A 23 0.75 8.32 -12.06
C GLN A 23 1.20 7.05 -12.79
N ALA A 24 1.69 7.21 -14.02
CA ALA A 24 2.34 6.11 -14.72
C ALA A 24 3.51 5.57 -13.88
N ASN A 25 3.55 4.24 -13.69
CA ASN A 25 4.50 3.49 -12.86
C ASN A 25 4.27 3.54 -11.34
N ASP A 26 3.20 4.17 -10.86
CA ASP A 26 2.77 3.96 -9.49
C ASP A 26 2.27 2.53 -9.31
N ARG A 27 2.59 1.95 -8.16
CA ARG A 27 2.21 0.59 -7.80
C ARG A 27 1.18 0.62 -6.68
N ARG A 28 0.08 -0.09 -6.83
CA ARG A 28 -0.92 -0.26 -5.78
C ARG A 28 -0.69 -1.59 -5.08
N GLU A 29 -0.65 -1.59 -3.76
CA GLU A 29 -0.40 -2.79 -2.97
C GLU A 29 -1.31 -2.83 -1.74
N MET A 30 -1.67 -4.04 -1.32
CA MET A 30 -2.41 -4.25 -0.08
C MET A 30 -1.47 -4.77 1.01
N MET A 31 -1.37 -4.02 2.11
CA MET A 31 -0.56 -4.36 3.28
C MET A 31 -1.47 -4.78 4.44
N ALA A 32 -1.16 -5.88 5.13
CA ALA A 32 -1.86 -6.26 6.35
C ALA A 32 -1.68 -5.18 7.44
N ALA A 33 -2.73 -4.92 8.23
CA ALA A 33 -2.68 -3.90 9.27
C ALA A 33 -1.96 -4.35 10.57
N GLU A 34 -1.49 -5.58 10.62
CA GLU A 34 -0.83 -6.14 11.79
C GLU A 34 0.59 -5.58 11.97
N GLY A 35 0.94 -5.20 13.21
CA GLY A 35 2.30 -4.86 13.61
C GLY A 35 2.75 -3.43 13.33
N THR A 36 2.20 -2.73 12.33
CA THR A 36 2.50 -1.30 12.11
C THR A 36 1.43 -0.58 11.27
N THR A 37 1.34 0.74 11.43
CA THR A 37 0.51 1.61 10.59
C THR A 37 1.41 2.34 9.60
N PRO A 38 1.30 2.07 8.28
CA PRO A 38 2.13 2.72 7.28
C PRO A 38 1.70 4.19 7.11
N THR A 39 2.69 5.07 6.90
CA THR A 39 2.47 6.49 6.64
C THR A 39 3.23 6.93 5.39
N PRO A 40 2.85 8.07 4.76
CA PRO A 40 3.63 8.62 3.65
C PRO A 40 5.05 9.08 4.00
N ALA A 41 5.42 9.16 5.28
CA ALA A 41 6.79 9.41 5.71
C ALA A 41 7.67 8.15 5.63
N ASP A 42 7.06 6.98 5.48
CA ASP A 42 7.75 5.69 5.43
C ASP A 42 8.17 5.31 4.01
N GLN A 43 9.14 4.40 3.93
CA GLN A 43 9.56 3.75 2.69
C GLN A 43 9.34 2.25 2.79
N LEU A 44 8.77 1.67 1.75
CA LEU A 44 8.51 0.23 1.64
C LEU A 44 9.52 -0.42 0.71
N ARG A 45 10.10 -1.54 1.14
CA ARG A 45 10.97 -2.35 0.30
C ARG A 45 10.24 -3.61 -0.15
N ILE A 46 10.10 -3.80 -1.46
CA ILE A 46 9.53 -5.01 -2.07
C ILE A 46 10.63 -5.64 -2.93
N GLY A 47 11.15 -6.79 -2.49
CA GLY A 47 12.32 -7.42 -3.10
C GLY A 47 13.58 -6.55 -2.94
N SER A 48 14.19 -6.15 -4.07
CA SER A 48 15.36 -5.25 -4.10
C SER A 48 15.01 -3.78 -4.31
N THR A 49 13.75 -3.46 -4.62
CA THR A 49 13.32 -2.09 -4.92
C THR A 49 12.74 -1.42 -3.69
N GLN A 50 13.09 -0.16 -3.50
CA GLN A 50 12.58 0.72 -2.46
C GLN A 50 11.58 1.69 -3.07
N TYR A 51 10.46 1.88 -2.39
CA TYR A 51 9.37 2.73 -2.82
C TYR A 51 9.01 3.72 -1.71
N ALA A 52 8.72 4.96 -2.06
CA ALA A 52 8.01 5.89 -1.20
C ALA A 52 6.52 5.54 -1.17
N ILE A 53 5.91 5.64 0.03
CA ILE A 53 4.45 5.55 0.17
C ILE A 53 3.86 6.92 -0.16
N ILE A 54 3.06 6.99 -1.22
CA ILE A 54 2.36 8.21 -1.65
C ILE A 54 1.03 8.34 -0.92
N ARG A 55 0.34 7.22 -0.70
CA ARG A 55 -0.92 7.14 0.04
C ARG A 55 -1.00 5.84 0.80
N ALA A 56 -1.55 5.89 2.00
CA ALA A 56 -1.92 4.73 2.80
C ALA A 56 -3.35 4.91 3.31
N GLU A 57 -4.30 4.16 2.74
CA GLU A 57 -5.71 4.24 3.11
C GLU A 57 -6.11 3.00 3.92
N PRO A 58 -6.62 3.13 5.15
CA PRO A 58 -7.06 1.98 5.94
C PRO A 58 -8.35 1.37 5.37
N PHE A 59 -8.37 0.05 5.22
CA PHE A 59 -9.59 -0.71 5.00
C PHE A 59 -10.16 -1.17 6.35
N ALA A 60 -11.13 -0.42 6.88
CA ALA A 60 -11.66 -0.59 8.23
C ALA A 60 -13.20 -0.65 8.28
N PRO A 61 -13.85 -1.68 7.70
CA PRO A 61 -15.32 -1.77 7.67
C PRO A 61 -15.95 -1.90 9.07
N SER A 62 -15.20 -2.40 10.06
CA SER A 62 -15.60 -2.53 11.46
C SER A 62 -15.04 -1.42 12.37
N GLY A 63 -14.42 -0.38 11.79
CA GLY A 63 -13.72 0.68 12.53
C GLY A 63 -12.30 0.30 12.97
N VAL A 64 -11.88 -0.96 12.76
CA VAL A 64 -10.50 -1.42 12.94
C VAL A 64 -9.91 -1.74 11.57
N ALA A 65 -8.72 -1.23 11.27
CA ALA A 65 -8.04 -1.50 10.01
C ALA A 65 -7.67 -2.99 9.92
N LEU A 66 -8.11 -3.65 8.84
CA LEU A 66 -7.75 -5.03 8.51
C LEU A 66 -6.54 -5.05 7.56
N SER A 67 -6.50 -4.08 6.64
CA SER A 67 -5.42 -3.86 5.72
C SER A 67 -5.30 -2.37 5.38
N TYR A 68 -4.22 -2.02 4.69
CA TYR A 68 -3.99 -0.71 4.11
C TYR A 68 -3.84 -0.85 2.60
N ASP A 69 -4.59 -0.05 1.86
CA ASP A 69 -4.40 0.16 0.43
C ASP A 69 -3.32 1.22 0.22
N LEU A 70 -2.18 0.81 -0.32
CA LEU A 70 -1.00 1.63 -0.52
C LEU A 70 -0.85 2.03 -1.98
N VAL A 71 -0.51 3.29 -2.21
CA VAL A 71 0.02 3.76 -3.49
C VAL A 71 1.51 4.03 -3.30
N LEU A 72 2.34 3.42 -4.14
CA LEU A 72 3.79 3.39 -4.02
C LEU A 72 4.46 3.96 -5.27
N ARG A 73 5.60 4.64 -5.10
CA ARG A 73 6.41 5.18 -6.20
C ARG A 73 7.90 4.98 -5.93
N VAL A 74 8.67 4.71 -6.98
CA VAL A 74 10.14 4.61 -6.92
C VAL A 74 10.81 5.99 -6.77
#